data_AF-A0A2V8JSH3-F1
#
_entry.id   AF-A0A2V8JSH3-F1
#
_cell.length_a   1.000
_cell.length_b   1.000
_cell.length_c   1.000
_cell.angle_alpha   90.00
_cell.angle_beta   90.00
_cell.angle_gamma   90.00
#
_symmetry.space_group_name_H-M   'P 1'
#
loop_
_entity.id
_entity.type
_entity.pdbx_description
1 polymer ?
#
loop_
_entity_poly.entity_id
_entity_poly.type
_entity_poly.pdbx_seq_one_letter_code
_entity_poly.pdbx_strand_id
1 'polypeptide(L)'
;MYATFKLLQRDAKLTSLAWEWQDMVEGHFIQLTNNADQSRTFAYIAMHENKLYIVEGTVPKGYPEPGLFQQSMGWVDKDGNGIRYQMIYSNAYHGMGVYPVPPLAGAGRGGGAGAGGAGTGPGGPPRGGR
;
A
#
# COMPACT_ATOMS: atom_id res chain seq x y z
N MET A 1 7.76 7.79 -13.31
CA MET A 1 8.69 6.79 -13.89
C MET A 1 10.17 6.99 -13.54
N TYR A 2 10.63 8.14 -13.04
CA TYR A 2 12.07 8.38 -12.78
C TYR A 2 12.68 7.50 -11.66
N ALA A 3 12.01 7.37 -10.51
CA ALA A 3 12.54 6.62 -9.37
C ALA A 3 12.75 5.12 -9.68
N THR A 4 11.77 4.50 -10.34
CA THR A 4 11.88 3.12 -10.84
C THR A 4 13.08 2.95 -11.76
N PHE A 5 13.26 3.85 -12.73
CA PHE A 5 14.41 3.80 -13.63
C PHE A 5 15.74 3.86 -12.85
N LYS A 6 15.84 4.70 -11.82
CA LYS A 6 17.05 4.77 -10.98
C LYS A 6 17.34 3.49 -10.21
N LEU A 7 16.32 2.79 -9.70
CA LEU A 7 16.53 1.48 -9.07
C LEU A 7 17.02 0.43 -10.07
N LEU A 8 16.51 0.45 -11.30
CA LEU A 8 16.92 -0.48 -12.36
C LEU A 8 18.36 -0.24 -12.85
N GLN A 9 18.96 0.91 -12.55
CA GLN A 9 20.35 1.21 -12.87
C GLN A 9 21.36 0.70 -11.83
N ARG A 10 20.91 0.08 -10.74
CA ARG A 10 21.81 -0.50 -9.74
C ARG A 10 22.57 -1.71 -10.32
N ASP A 11 23.73 -2.01 -9.74
CA ASP A 11 24.50 -3.23 -10.05
C ASP A 11 23.83 -4.47 -9.43
N ALA A 12 22.68 -4.84 -10.00
CA ALA A 12 21.85 -5.93 -9.56
C ALA A 12 21.10 -6.53 -10.74
N LYS A 13 20.79 -7.82 -10.67
CA LYS A 13 19.92 -8.49 -11.61
C LYS A 13 18.46 -8.20 -11.26
N LEU A 14 17.69 -7.69 -12.23
CA LEU A 14 16.23 -7.62 -12.14
C LEU A 14 15.64 -9.03 -12.18
N THR A 15 14.88 -9.40 -11.15
CA THR A 15 14.19 -10.70 -11.08
C THR A 15 12.68 -10.57 -11.26
N SER A 16 12.10 -9.42 -10.91
CA SER A 16 10.68 -9.12 -11.18
C SER A 16 10.47 -7.62 -11.30
N LEU A 17 9.58 -7.23 -12.21
CA LEU A 17 9.03 -5.89 -12.33
C LEU A 17 7.53 -6.04 -12.62
N ALA A 18 6.70 -5.50 -11.75
CA ALA A 18 5.25 -5.56 -11.89
C ALA A 18 4.61 -4.20 -11.61
N TRP A 19 3.49 -3.97 -12.29
CA TRP A 19 2.54 -2.94 -11.92
C TRP A 19 1.62 -3.51 -10.85
N GLU A 20 1.60 -2.89 -9.67
CA GLU A 20 0.95 -3.42 -8.48
C GLU A 20 0.27 -2.30 -7.71
N TRP A 21 -0.58 -2.66 -6.75
CA TRP A 21 -1.23 -1.67 -5.89
C TRP A 21 -1.28 -2.13 -4.44
N GLN A 22 -1.09 -1.19 -3.51
CA GLN A 22 -1.29 -1.43 -2.08
C GLN A 22 -2.36 -0.51 -1.53
N ASP A 23 -3.37 -1.11 -0.88
CA ASP A 23 -4.64 -0.46 -0.53
C ASP A 23 -5.25 0.33 -1.70
N MET A 24 -5.10 -0.23 -2.91
CA MET A 24 -5.50 0.36 -4.18
C MET A 24 -4.73 1.64 -4.56
N VAL A 25 -3.66 2.02 -3.87
CA VAL A 25 -2.70 3.01 -4.38
C VAL A 25 -1.79 2.32 -5.39
N GLU A 26 -1.69 2.88 -6.60
CA GLU A 26 -0.85 2.38 -7.68
C GLU A 26 0.64 2.53 -7.38
N GLY A 27 1.44 1.54 -7.77
CA GLY A 27 2.88 1.63 -7.76
C GLY A 27 3.59 0.59 -8.63
N HIS A 28 4.91 0.61 -8.56
CA HIS A 28 5.77 -0.41 -9.18
C HIS A 28 6.36 -1.30 -8.10
N PHE A 29 6.23 -2.59 -8.30
CA PHE A 29 6.90 -3.61 -7.51
C PHE A 29 8.14 -4.10 -8.25
N ILE A 30 9.27 -4.11 -7.57
CA ILE A 30 10.58 -4.47 -8.15
C ILE A 30 11.25 -5.48 -7.24
N GLN A 31 11.83 -6.52 -7.83
CA GLN A 31 12.74 -7.43 -7.14
C GLN A 31 14.10 -7.39 -7.81
N LEU A 32 15.13 -7.21 -7.00
CA LEU A 32 16.52 -7.12 -7.42
C LEU A 32 17.37 -8.13 -6.64
N THR A 33 18.30 -8.78 -7.32
CA THR A 33 19.37 -9.58 -6.68
C THR A 33 20.70 -8.89 -6.91
N ASN A 34 21.35 -8.44 -5.84
CA ASN A 34 22.64 -7.75 -5.89
C ASN A 34 23.73 -8.66 -6.50
N ASN A 35 24.54 -8.14 -7.43
CA ASN A 35 25.57 -8.94 -8.09
C ASN A 35 26.75 -9.29 -7.17
N ALA A 36 27.12 -8.41 -6.24
CA ALA A 36 28.29 -8.56 -5.38
C ALA A 36 28.06 -9.54 -4.21
N ASP A 37 26.99 -9.36 -3.44
CA ASP A 37 26.71 -10.14 -2.21
C ASP A 37 25.51 -11.09 -2.33
N GLN A 38 24.81 -11.07 -3.48
CA GLN A 38 23.62 -11.86 -3.75
C GLN A 38 22.47 -11.60 -2.75
N SER A 39 22.45 -10.42 -2.12
CA SER A 39 21.30 -9.97 -1.33
C SER A 39 20.07 -9.80 -2.23
N ARG A 40 18.88 -10.03 -1.68
CA ARG A 40 17.61 -9.84 -2.39
C ARG A 40 16.89 -8.62 -1.85
N THR A 41 16.59 -7.67 -2.72
CA THR A 41 15.88 -6.43 -2.39
C THR A 41 14.52 -6.42 -3.07
N PHE A 42 13.46 -6.27 -2.30
CA PHE A 42 12.12 -6.01 -2.81
C PHE A 42 11.82 -4.54 -2.58
N ALA A 43 11.34 -3.85 -3.61
CA ALA A 43 11.00 -2.45 -3.55
C ALA A 43 9.55 -2.23 -4.01
N TYR A 44 8.86 -1.33 -3.33
CA TYR A 44 7.59 -0.78 -3.78
C TYR A 44 7.72 0.73 -3.91
N ILE A 45 7.36 1.24 -5.09
CA ILE A 45 7.49 2.65 -5.45
C ILE A 45 6.13 3.16 -5.83
N ALA A 46 5.60 4.10 -5.06
CA ALA A 46 4.27 4.64 -5.27
C ALA A 46 4.27 6.16 -5.10
N MET A 47 3.30 6.80 -5.72
CA MET A 47 2.99 8.20 -5.47
C MET A 47 1.57 8.31 -4.93
N HIS A 48 1.40 9.15 -3.91
CA HIS A 48 0.10 9.47 -3.33
C HIS A 48 0.08 10.95 -2.98
N GLU A 49 -0.93 11.68 -3.47
CA GLU A 49 -1.07 13.12 -3.27
C GLU A 49 0.20 13.92 -3.64
N ASN A 50 0.80 13.57 -4.78
CA ASN A 50 2.04 14.16 -5.30
C ASN A 50 3.28 13.98 -4.40
N LYS A 51 3.23 13.05 -3.45
CA LYS A 51 4.37 12.63 -2.62
C LYS A 51 4.90 11.29 -3.14
N LEU A 52 6.22 11.18 -3.23
CA LEU A 52 6.90 9.96 -3.66
C LEU A 52 7.29 9.12 -2.45
N TYR A 53 6.89 7.86 -2.45
CA TYR A 53 7.26 6.87 -1.45
C TYR A 53 8.06 5.75 -2.14
N ILE A 54 9.22 5.45 -1.59
CA ILE A 54 10.07 4.34 -2.00
C ILE A 54 10.34 3.53 -0.74
N VAL A 55 9.91 2.28 -0.74
CA VAL A 55 10.10 1.38 0.40
C VAL A 55 10.86 0.17 -0.08
N GLU A 56 11.97 -0.15 0.58
CA GLU A 56 12.87 -1.25 0.24
C GLU A 56 13.05 -2.19 1.43
N GLY A 57 12.94 -3.49 1.18
CA GLY A 57 13.30 -4.54 2.13
C GLY A 57 14.40 -5.40 1.52
N THR A 58 15.54 -5.50 2.20
CA THR A 58 16.69 -6.28 1.73
C THR A 58 16.99 -7.41 2.71
N VAL A 59 17.19 -8.61 2.18
CA VAL A 59 17.62 -9.79 2.95
C VAL A 59 18.96 -10.31 2.42
N PRO A 60 19.82 -10.86 3.28
CA PRO A 60 21.06 -11.51 2.84
C PRO A 60 20.78 -12.73 1.97
N LYS A 61 21.82 -13.18 1.24
CA LYS A 61 21.79 -14.45 0.51
C LYS A 61 21.38 -15.60 1.46
N GLY A 62 20.45 -16.43 1.01
CA GLY A 62 20.00 -17.63 1.74
C GLY A 62 18.87 -17.41 2.75
N TYR A 63 18.50 -16.17 3.08
CA TYR A 63 17.34 -15.86 3.92
C TYR A 63 16.05 -15.86 3.12
N PRO A 64 14.87 -16.19 3.69
CA PRO A 64 13.59 -16.08 2.99
C PRO A 64 13.39 -14.70 2.34
N GLU A 65 12.75 -14.66 1.17
CA GLU A 65 12.49 -13.40 0.47
C GLU A 65 11.64 -12.45 1.33
N PRO A 66 11.86 -11.13 1.24
CA PRO A 66 11.08 -10.14 1.99
C PRO A 66 9.69 -9.94 1.37
N GLY A 67 9.01 -11.01 0.95
CA GLY A 67 7.67 -10.93 0.34
C GLY A 67 6.61 -10.39 1.30
N LEU A 68 6.68 -10.74 2.58
CA LEU A 68 5.75 -10.24 3.61
C LEU A 68 5.94 -8.76 3.92
N PHE A 69 7.16 -8.22 3.70
CA PHE A 69 7.46 -6.81 3.95
C PHE A 69 6.51 -5.90 3.17
N GLN A 70 6.31 -6.19 1.88
CA GLN A 70 5.38 -5.44 1.03
C GLN A 70 3.93 -5.54 1.53
N GLN A 71 3.47 -6.74 1.90
CA GLN A 71 2.08 -6.98 2.31
C GLN A 71 1.73 -6.37 3.68
N SER A 72 2.75 -6.08 4.49
CA SER A 72 2.58 -5.50 5.83
C SER A 72 2.33 -3.99 5.82
N MET A 73 2.54 -3.32 4.69
CA MET A 73 2.34 -1.88 4.57
C MET A 73 0.85 -1.55 4.48
N GLY A 74 0.49 -0.41 5.07
CA GLY A 74 -0.83 0.20 4.93
C GLY A 74 -0.70 1.70 4.69
N TRP A 75 -1.60 2.24 3.88
CA TRP A 75 -1.69 3.68 3.68
C TRP A 75 -2.53 4.32 4.77
N VAL A 76 -2.19 5.54 5.18
CA VAL A 76 -2.95 6.32 6.15
C VAL A 76 -3.16 7.75 5.65
N ASP A 77 -4.28 8.34 6.06
CA ASP A 77 -4.56 9.76 5.81
C ASP A 77 -3.79 10.67 6.79
N LYS A 78 -3.96 11.97 6.63
CA LYS A 78 -3.33 13.00 7.48
C LYS A 78 -3.71 12.89 8.96
N ASP A 79 -4.81 12.22 9.30
CA ASP A 79 -5.31 12.04 10.65
C ASP A 79 -4.92 10.65 11.21
N GLY A 80 -4.21 9.84 10.43
CA GLY A 80 -3.75 8.50 10.80
C GLY A 80 -4.76 7.39 10.54
N ASN A 81 -5.89 7.67 9.88
CA ASN A 81 -6.86 6.64 9.54
C ASN A 81 -6.37 5.84 8.33
N GLY A 82 -6.56 4.53 8.34
CA GLY A 82 -6.24 3.68 7.19
C GLY A 82 -6.96 4.11 5.92
N ILE A 83 -6.22 4.22 4.82
CA ILE A 83 -6.73 4.44 3.47
C ILE A 83 -6.86 3.10 2.77
N ARG A 84 -8.01 2.85 2.14
CA ARG A 84 -8.16 1.85 1.09
C ARG A 84 -9.19 2.32 0.09
N TYR A 85 -8.81 2.46 -1.17
CA TYR A 85 -9.75 2.88 -2.21
C TYR A 85 -10.62 1.72 -2.71
N GLN A 86 -11.79 2.03 -3.27
CA GLN A 86 -12.67 1.05 -3.93
C GLN A 86 -12.14 0.63 -5.31
N MET A 87 -11.35 1.50 -5.94
CA MET A 87 -10.71 1.30 -7.24
C MET A 87 -9.28 1.84 -7.18
N ILE A 88 -8.46 1.49 -8.16
CA ILE A 88 -7.05 1.89 -8.19
C ILE A 88 -6.92 3.43 -8.26
N TYR A 89 -6.28 3.99 -7.24
CA TYR A 89 -5.78 5.35 -7.22
C TYR A 89 -4.46 5.40 -8.00
N SER A 90 -4.47 6.14 -9.11
CA SER A 90 -3.27 6.57 -9.83
C SER A 90 -2.92 8.02 -9.53
N ASN A 91 -1.68 8.31 -9.14
CA ASN A 91 -1.27 9.72 -8.95
C ASN A 91 -1.29 10.51 -10.27
N ALA A 92 -1.06 9.86 -11.42
CA ALA A 92 -1.06 10.53 -12.71
C ALA A 92 -2.45 11.07 -13.09
N TYR A 93 -3.52 10.36 -12.70
CA TYR A 93 -4.89 10.77 -12.98
C TYR A 93 -5.48 11.63 -11.84
N HIS A 94 -5.30 11.23 -10.59
CA HIS A 94 -5.97 11.86 -9.44
C HIS A 94 -5.13 12.91 -8.73
N GLY A 95 -3.79 12.80 -8.75
CA GLY A 95 -2.89 13.70 -8.03
C GLY A 95 -2.90 15.14 -8.56
N MET A 96 -3.20 15.31 -9.86
CA MET A 96 -3.35 16.64 -10.48
C MET A 96 -4.77 17.21 -10.35
N GLY A 97 -5.71 16.48 -9.76
CA GLY A 97 -7.11 16.90 -9.62
C GLY A 97 -7.92 16.91 -10.93
N VAL A 98 -7.38 16.36 -12.01
CA VAL A 98 -8.08 16.24 -13.30
C VAL A 98 -9.20 15.20 -13.21
N TYR A 99 -8.95 14.10 -12.49
CA TYR A 99 -9.95 13.09 -12.18
C TYR A 99 -10.26 13.09 -10.68
N PRO A 100 -11.53 12.85 -10.29
CA PRO A 100 -11.89 12.77 -8.88
C PRO A 100 -11.15 11.62 -8.22
N VAL A 101 -10.71 11.84 -6.98
CA VAL A 101 -10.11 10.78 -6.16
C VAL A 101 -11.14 9.65 -5.97
N PRO A 102 -10.78 8.37 -6.16
CA PRO A 102 -11.69 7.26 -5.95
C PRO A 102 -12.28 7.27 -4.52
N PRO A 103 -13.53 6.81 -4.33
CA PRO A 103 -14.09 6.66 -2.99
C PRO A 103 -13.28 5.66 -2.15
N LEU A 104 -13.24 5.88 -0.84
CA LEU A 104 -12.69 4.91 0.10
C LEU A 104 -13.64 3.72 0.26
N ALA A 105 -13.08 2.52 0.37
CA ALA A 105 -13.80 1.28 0.63
C ALA A 105 -14.06 1.05 2.13
N GLY A 106 -13.60 1.97 3.00
CA GLY A 106 -13.60 1.86 4.46
C GLY A 106 -12.21 2.15 5.03
N ALA A 107 -12.02 1.91 6.34
CA ALA A 107 -10.71 2.02 6.97
C ALA A 107 -9.76 0.96 6.37
N GLY A 108 -8.67 1.41 5.74
CA GLY A 108 -7.60 0.55 5.22
C GLY A 108 -6.87 -0.23 6.32
N ARG A 109 -5.78 -0.91 5.96
CA ARG A 109 -4.90 -1.62 6.92
C ARG A 109 -4.10 -0.61 7.77
N GLY A 110 -4.80 0.17 8.57
CA GLY A 110 -4.29 1.24 9.41
C GLY A 110 -5.32 1.50 10.49
N GLY A 111 -5.45 0.53 11.41
CA GLY A 111 -6.36 0.61 12.54
C GLY A 111 -5.84 1.61 13.57
N GLY A 112 -6.18 2.89 13.40
CA GLY A 112 -6.27 3.80 14.53
C GLY A 112 -7.52 3.44 15.33
N ALA A 113 -7.33 2.86 16.51
CA ALA A 113 -8.39 2.59 17.46
C ALA A 113 -9.04 3.92 17.90
N GLY A 114 -10.20 4.21 17.30
CA GLY A 114 -11.18 5.18 17.78
C GLY A 114 -12.55 4.50 17.95
N ALA A 115 -12.56 3.28 18.50
CA ALA A 115 -13.79 2.61 18.90
C ALA A 115 -14.31 3.26 20.21
N GLY A 116 -14.88 4.45 20.09
CA GLY A 116 -15.85 4.97 21.06
C GLY A 116 -17.20 4.35 20.73
N GLY A 117 -17.56 3.27 21.43
CA GLY A 117 -18.78 2.52 21.18
C GLY A 117 -20.06 3.33 21.41
N ALA A 118 -21.00 3.18 20.48
CA ALA A 118 -22.42 3.08 20.79
C ALA A 118 -23.08 2.30 19.64
N GLY A 119 -23.28 1.00 19.88
CA GLY A 119 -23.99 0.14 18.95
C GLY A 119 -25.44 0.55 18.82
N THR A 120 -25.87 0.89 17.61
CA THR A 120 -27.28 0.91 17.23
C THR A 120 -27.60 -0.44 16.59
N GLY A 121 -27.95 -1.43 17.43
CA GLY A 121 -28.57 -2.67 16.94
C GLY A 121 -29.97 -2.38 16.40
N PRO A 122 -30.43 -3.08 15.35
CA PRO A 122 -31.78 -2.89 14.82
C PRO A 122 -32.82 -3.41 15.80
N GLY A 123 -33.87 -2.61 16.02
CA GLY A 123 -34.92 -2.83 17.00
C GLY A 123 -35.64 -4.18 16.87
N GLY A 124 -35.63 -4.95 17.95
CA GLY A 124 -36.53 -6.09 18.14
C GLY A 124 -37.93 -5.62 18.59
N PRO A 125 -39.01 -6.32 18.21
CA PRO A 125 -40.37 -5.89 18.52
C PRO A 125 -40.70 -6.04 20.01
N PRO A 126 -41.66 -5.24 20.54
CA PRO A 126 -42.00 -5.24 21.95
C PRO A 126 -42.68 -6.57 22.35
N ARG A 127 -42.13 -7.23 23.37
CA ARG A 127 -42.80 -8.35 24.05
C ARG A 127 -43.94 -7.78 24.90
N GLY A 128 -45.17 -7.94 24.41
CA GLY A 128 -46.38 -7.70 25.19
C GLY A 128 -46.52 -8.73 26.30
N GLY A 129 -46.88 -8.26 27.49
CA GLY A 129 -47.12 -9.10 28.66
C GLY A 129 -48.50 -9.76 28.65
N ARG A 130 -48.55 -10.94 29.26
CA ARG A 130 -49.49 -11.38 30.29
C ARG A 130 -48.98 -12.69 30.89
#